data_AF-A0A2N1MB24-F1
#
_entry.id   AF-A0A2N1MB24-F1
#
_cell.length_a   1.000
_cell.length_b   1.000
_cell.length_c   1.000
_cell.angle_alpha   90.00
_cell.angle_beta   90.00
_cell.angle_gamma   90.00
#
_symmetry.space_group_name_H-M   'P 1'
#
loop_
_entity.id
_entity.type
_entity.pdbx_description
1 polymer ?
#
loop_
_entity_poly.entity_id
_entity_poly.type
_entity_poly.pdbx_seq_one_letter_code
_entity_poly.pdbx_strand_id
1 'polypeptide(L)'
;MHSYNPLEKADTIAVIVQKLPIETLDKFSWINSTWYKEIQHEFRRRWKIQVLEYHKLECEREFKMDEVEIENYMLRNGMLHGQEKEIVKYNIQKIAENVVPWWDETDAWKLSELLENNNLFI
;
A
#
# COMPACT_ATOMS: atom_id res chain seq x y z
N MET A 1 7.53 47.04 -3.26
CA MET A 1 7.89 46.25 -2.05
C MET A 1 6.82 45.21 -1.84
N HIS A 2 7.12 43.93 -2.01
CA HIS A 2 6.19 42.86 -1.64
C HIS A 2 6.14 42.78 -0.12
N SER A 3 4.98 43.09 0.46
CA SER A 3 4.73 42.93 1.90
C SER A 3 4.67 41.43 2.21
N TYR A 4 5.63 40.96 3.00
CA TYR A 4 5.61 39.61 3.57
C TYR A 4 4.35 39.45 4.42
N ASN A 5 3.43 38.55 4.02
CA ASN A 5 2.24 38.24 4.81
C ASN A 5 2.58 37.10 5.78
N PRO A 6 2.70 37.35 7.10
CA PRO A 6 3.12 36.34 8.08
C PRO A 6 2.11 35.21 8.31
N LEU A 7 0.92 35.27 7.68
CA LEU A 7 -0.10 34.22 7.66
C LEU A 7 0.13 33.15 6.57
N GLU A 8 1.02 33.39 5.60
CA GLU A 8 1.39 32.43 4.55
C GLU A 8 2.72 31.72 4.88
N LYS A 9 2.86 31.19 6.10
CA LYS A 9 4.01 30.35 6.42
C LYS A 9 3.82 28.99 5.74
N ALA A 10 4.78 28.62 4.89
CA ALA A 10 4.81 27.32 4.22
C ALA A 10 4.55 26.17 5.20
N ASP A 11 5.11 26.22 6.41
CA ASP A 11 4.87 25.25 7.47
C ASP A 11 3.38 25.09 7.85
N THR A 12 2.65 26.20 7.96
CA THR A 12 1.22 26.18 8.28
C THR A 12 0.42 25.59 7.12
N ILE A 13 0.77 25.96 5.88
CA ILE A 13 0.14 25.43 4.68
C ILE A 13 0.39 23.92 4.57
N ALA A 14 1.62 23.46 4.82
CA ALA A 14 1.98 22.04 4.80
C ALA A 14 1.16 21.22 5.82
N VAL A 15 0.98 21.74 7.04
CA VAL A 15 0.13 21.08 8.07
C VAL A 15 -1.33 21.02 7.64
N ILE A 16 -1.85 22.05 6.97
CA ILE A 16 -3.22 22.06 6.45
C ILE A 16 -3.36 21.04 5.31
N VAL A 17 -2.45 21.08 4.33
CA VAL A 17 -2.44 20.20 3.16
C VAL A 17 -2.39 18.71 3.58
N GLN A 18 -1.59 18.37 4.61
CA GLN A 18 -1.53 17.01 5.16
C GLN A 18 -2.87 16.51 5.71
N LYS A 19 -3.72 17.40 6.22
CA LYS A 19 -5.01 17.02 6.83
C LYS A 19 -6.16 16.95 5.83
N LEU A 20 -5.95 17.40 4.60
CA LEU A 20 -6.98 17.45 3.58
C LEU A 20 -6.99 16.17 2.71
N PRO A 21 -8.17 15.72 2.25
CA PRO A 21 -8.30 14.66 1.25
C PRO A 21 -7.67 15.06 -0.09
N ILE A 22 -7.04 14.11 -0.79
CA ILE A 22 -6.33 14.35 -2.06
C ILE A 22 -7.25 15.01 -3.09
N GLU A 23 -8.51 14.60 -3.15
CA GLU A 23 -9.52 15.05 -4.11
C GLU A 23 -9.87 16.53 -3.92
N THR A 24 -9.60 17.07 -2.74
CA THR A 24 -9.85 18.47 -2.42
C THR A 24 -8.63 19.35 -2.67
N LEU A 25 -7.42 18.80 -2.65
CA LEU A 25 -6.16 19.54 -2.74
C LEU A 25 -6.01 20.30 -4.06
N ASP A 26 -6.44 19.71 -5.17
CA ASP A 26 -6.31 20.33 -6.50
C ASP A 26 -6.97 21.71 -6.60
N LYS A 27 -8.10 21.88 -5.89
CA LYS A 27 -8.85 23.15 -5.85
C LYS A 27 -8.06 24.28 -5.18
N PHE A 28 -7.17 23.95 -4.25
CA PHE A 28 -6.35 24.92 -3.51
C PHE A 28 -5.04 25.29 -4.23
N SER A 29 -4.68 24.57 -5.31
CA SER A 29 -3.45 24.79 -6.07
C SER A 29 -3.37 26.18 -6.73
N TRP A 30 -4.53 26.80 -6.97
CA TRP A 30 -4.67 28.10 -7.62
C TRP A 30 -4.59 29.31 -6.68
N ILE A 31 -4.52 29.09 -5.35
CA ILE A 31 -4.52 30.20 -4.36
C ILE A 31 -3.28 31.07 -4.52
N ASN A 32 -2.10 30.46 -4.45
CA ASN A 32 -0.82 31.11 -4.71
C ASN A 32 0.28 30.05 -4.94
N SER A 33 1.48 30.51 -5.30
CA SER A 33 2.61 29.63 -5.60
C SER A 33 3.12 28.82 -4.40
N THR A 34 2.90 29.30 -3.17
CA THR A 34 3.25 28.57 -1.95
C THR A 34 2.33 27.38 -1.76
N TRP A 35 1.01 27.56 -1.88
CA TRP A 35 0.04 26.47 -1.85
C TRP A 35 0.31 25.42 -2.92
N TYR A 36 0.56 25.87 -4.16
CA TYR A 36 0.91 24.97 -5.25
C TYR A 36 2.12 24.08 -4.90
N LYS A 37 3.21 24.67 -4.38
CA LYS A 37 4.42 23.91 -4.02
C LYS A 37 4.16 22.90 -2.91
N GLU A 38 3.51 23.30 -1.83
CA GLU A 38 3.23 22.41 -0.70
C GLU A 38 2.32 21.25 -1.09
N ILE A 39 1.32 21.50 -1.95
CA ILE A 39 0.44 20.46 -2.50
C ILE A 39 1.25 19.47 -3.35
N GLN A 40 2.14 19.95 -4.23
CA GLN A 40 3.00 19.07 -5.03
C GLN A 40 3.95 18.23 -4.17
N HIS A 41 4.50 18.82 -3.10
CA HIS A 41 5.30 18.09 -2.12
C HIS A 41 4.50 16.99 -1.42
N GLU A 42 3.26 17.27 -1.02
CA GLU A 42 2.40 16.29 -0.39
C GLU A 42 1.99 15.16 -1.34
N PHE A 43 1.65 15.46 -2.60
CA PHE A 43 1.36 14.42 -3.61
C PHE A 43 2.55 13.47 -3.76
N ARG A 44 3.77 14.03 -3.90
CA ARG A 44 4.98 13.22 -3.99
C ARG A 44 5.21 12.37 -2.73
N ARG A 45 4.95 12.93 -1.55
CA ARG A 45 5.09 12.21 -0.28
C ARG A 45 4.11 11.04 -0.19
N ARG A 46 2.82 11.28 -0.47
CA ARG A 46 1.77 10.24 -0.44
C ARG A 46 2.05 9.15 -1.48
N TRP A 47 2.43 9.54 -2.70
CA TRP A 47 2.85 8.59 -3.74
C TRP A 47 4.02 7.71 -3.28
N LYS A 48 5.06 8.29 -2.69
CA LYS A 48 6.21 7.53 -2.21
C LYS A 48 5.83 6.52 -1.12
N ILE A 49 4.94 6.91 -0.20
CA ILE A 49 4.44 6.01 0.85
C ILE A 49 3.69 4.84 0.19
N GLN A 50 2.77 5.12 -0.73
CA GLN A 50 1.99 4.10 -1.43
C GLN A 50 2.87 3.11 -2.21
N VAL A 51 3.86 3.61 -2.96
CA VAL A 51 4.80 2.75 -3.70
C VAL A 51 5.58 1.84 -2.76
N LEU A 52 6.04 2.36 -1.61
CA LEU A 52 6.76 1.55 -0.62
C LEU A 52 5.87 0.52 0.05
N GLU A 53 4.62 0.88 0.37
CA GLU A 53 3.63 -0.05 0.93
C GLU A 53 3.28 -1.17 -0.06
N TYR A 54 3.06 -0.81 -1.33
CA TYR A 54 2.82 -1.78 -2.39
C TYR A 54 3.99 -2.75 -2.56
N HIS A 55 5.22 -2.22 -2.68
CA HIS A 55 6.41 -3.06 -2.82
C HIS A 55 6.62 -3.97 -1.61
N LYS A 56 6.32 -3.48 -0.39
CA LYS A 56 6.40 -4.31 0.82
C LYS A 56 5.41 -5.49 0.74
N LEU A 57 4.17 -5.23 0.34
CA LEU A 57 3.15 -6.27 0.18
C LEU A 57 3.51 -7.28 -0.92
N GLU A 58 4.14 -6.83 -2.00
CA GLU A 58 4.63 -7.69 -3.08
C GLU A 58 5.77 -8.59 -2.59
N CYS A 59 6.78 -8.04 -1.90
CA CYS A 59 7.83 -8.86 -1.28
C CYS A 59 7.27 -9.87 -0.28
N GLU A 60 6.35 -9.45 0.60
CA GLU A 60 5.71 -10.37 1.56
C GLU A 60 4.93 -11.48 0.86
N ARG A 61 4.38 -11.23 -0.34
CA ARG A 61 3.74 -12.26 -1.17
C ARG A 61 4.78 -13.24 -1.71
N GLU A 62 5.87 -12.75 -2.29
CA GLU A 62 6.94 -13.58 -2.85
C GLU A 62 7.54 -14.51 -1.79
N PHE A 63 7.93 -13.98 -0.63
CA PHE A 63 8.48 -14.78 0.47
C PHE A 63 7.56 -15.94 0.89
N LYS A 64 6.25 -15.71 0.92
CA LYS A 64 5.28 -16.75 1.30
C LYS A 64 5.05 -17.77 0.18
N MET A 65 5.18 -17.39 -1.08
CA MET A 65 5.18 -18.34 -2.20
C MET A 65 6.41 -19.25 -2.13
N ASP A 66 7.59 -18.70 -1.82
CA ASP A 66 8.82 -19.46 -1.64
C ASP A 66 8.70 -20.46 -0.47
N GLU A 67 8.12 -20.06 0.66
CA GLU A 67 7.84 -20.96 1.79
C GLU A 67 6.99 -22.15 1.35
N VAL A 68 5.92 -21.92 0.59
CA VAL A 68 5.03 -23.01 0.15
C VAL A 68 5.70 -23.89 -0.90
N GLU A 69 6.56 -23.34 -1.76
CA GLU A 69 7.35 -24.16 -2.68
C GLU A 69 8.25 -25.14 -1.91
N ILE A 70 8.88 -24.68 -0.83
CA ILE A 70 9.66 -25.53 0.08
C ILE A 70 8.78 -26.59 0.75
N GLU A 71 7.61 -26.20 1.29
CA GLU A 71 6.67 -27.15 1.91
C GLU A 71 6.18 -28.22 0.92
N ASN A 72 5.87 -27.82 -0.32
CA ASN A 72 5.46 -28.73 -1.40
C ASN A 72 6.60 -29.69 -1.78
N TYR A 73 7.83 -29.20 -1.84
CA TYR A 73 9.00 -30.03 -2.04
C TYR A 73 9.16 -31.08 -0.92
N MET A 74 9.05 -30.66 0.35
CA MET A 74 9.09 -31.57 1.50
C MET A 74 7.98 -32.62 1.46
N LEU A 75 6.76 -32.20 1.09
CA LEU A 75 5.61 -33.09 0.92
C LEU A 75 5.86 -34.15 -0.17
N ARG A 76 6.33 -33.73 -1.35
CA ARG A 76 6.62 -34.61 -2.49
C ARG A 76 7.71 -35.63 -2.20
N ASN A 77 8.71 -35.23 -1.42
CA ASN A 77 9.80 -36.11 -1.02
C ASN A 77 9.46 -37.01 0.18
N GLY A 78 8.23 -36.93 0.69
CA GLY A 78 7.77 -37.75 1.82
C GLY A 78 8.44 -37.39 3.15
N MET A 79 8.94 -36.16 3.28
CA MET A 79 9.62 -35.67 4.49
C MET A 79 8.64 -35.25 5.60
N LEU A 80 7.34 -35.17 5.30
CA LEU A 80 6.28 -34.74 6.23
C LEU A 80 5.38 -35.91 6.63
N HIS A 81 5.00 -35.95 7.91
CA HIS A 81 4.19 -37.02 8.48
C HIS A 81 3.06 -36.50 9.37
N GLY A 82 2.05 -37.34 9.60
CA GLY A 82 0.95 -37.02 10.52
C GLY A 82 0.27 -35.68 10.21
N GLN A 83 0.18 -34.82 11.22
CA GLN A 83 -0.51 -33.52 11.14
C GLN A 83 0.20 -32.52 10.22
N GLU A 84 1.53 -32.51 10.18
CA GLU A 84 2.32 -31.59 9.35
C GLU A 84 1.99 -31.77 7.86
N LYS A 85 1.83 -33.03 7.43
CA LYS A 85 1.43 -33.38 6.07
C LYS A 85 0.07 -32.80 5.69
N GLU A 86 -0.90 -32.84 6.60
CA GLU A 86 -2.26 -32.35 6.34
C GLU A 86 -2.32 -30.82 6.35
N ILE A 87 -1.54 -30.16 7.22
CA ILE A 87 -1.38 -28.69 7.21
C ILE A 87 -0.80 -28.20 5.88
N VAL A 88 0.29 -28.82 5.42
CA VAL A 88 0.94 -28.42 4.16
C VAL A 88 0.02 -28.64 2.95
N LYS A 89 -0.72 -29.75 2.91
CA LYS A 89 -1.74 -29.96 1.85
C LYS A 89 -2.80 -28.87 1.84
N TYR A 90 -3.29 -28.47 3.02
CA TYR A 90 -4.27 -27.40 3.16
C TYR A 90 -3.71 -26.06 2.66
N ASN A 91 -2.48 -25.71 3.05
CA ASN A 91 -1.80 -24.49 2.60
C ASN A 91 -1.65 -24.44 1.07
N ILE A 92 -1.18 -25.53 0.45
CA ILE A 92 -1.03 -25.65 -1.00
C ILE A 92 -2.37 -25.50 -1.72
N GLN A 93 -3.42 -26.17 -1.22
CA GLN A 93 -4.76 -26.10 -1.82
C GLN A 93 -5.29 -24.66 -1.81
N LYS A 94 -5.15 -23.95 -0.69
CA LYS A 94 -5.66 -22.60 -0.56
C LYS A 94 -4.98 -21.61 -1.49
N ILE A 95 -3.67 -21.73 -1.70
CA ILE A 95 -2.97 -20.92 -2.71
C ILE A 95 -3.48 -21.24 -4.12
N ALA A 96 -3.68 -22.52 -4.47
CA ALA A 96 -4.18 -22.90 -5.79
C ALA A 96 -5.58 -22.34 -6.09
N GLU A 97 -6.38 -22.10 -5.06
CA GLU A 97 -7.69 -21.45 -5.16
C GLU A 97 -7.58 -19.92 -5.37
N ASN A 98 -6.37 -19.34 -5.44
CA ASN A 98 -6.09 -17.89 -5.32
C ASN A 98 -6.70 -17.27 -4.04
N VAL A 99 -7.14 -18.11 -3.10
CA VAL A 99 -7.64 -17.71 -1.79
C VAL A 99 -6.45 -17.86 -0.86
N VAL A 100 -5.56 -16.87 -0.88
CA VAL A 100 -4.42 -16.89 0.02
C VAL A 100 -4.98 -16.87 1.46
N PRO A 101 -4.92 -17.98 2.21
CA PRO A 101 -5.77 -18.17 3.38
C PRO A 101 -5.26 -17.39 4.61
N TRP A 102 -4.11 -16.73 4.48
CA TRP A 102 -3.49 -15.82 5.45
C TRP A 102 -3.43 -14.37 4.97
N TRP A 103 -4.07 -14.04 3.85
CA TRP A 103 -4.44 -12.66 3.59
C TRP A 103 -5.68 -12.41 4.43
N ASP A 104 -5.53 -11.66 5.51
CA ASP A 104 -6.71 -11.14 6.18
C ASP A 104 -7.52 -10.33 5.15
N GLU A 105 -8.85 -10.41 5.20
CA GLU A 105 -9.74 -9.57 4.37
C GLU A 105 -9.34 -8.09 4.45
N THR A 106 -8.73 -7.69 5.57
CA THR A 106 -8.13 -6.39 5.82
C THR A 106 -7.05 -5.99 4.82
N ASP A 107 -6.18 -6.90 4.37
CA ASP A 107 -5.07 -6.58 3.46
C ASP A 107 -5.53 -6.53 1.99
N ALA A 108 -6.52 -7.35 1.63
CA ALA A 108 -7.21 -7.25 0.34
C ALA A 108 -8.06 -5.97 0.25
N TRP A 109 -8.74 -5.59 1.34
CA TRP A 109 -9.47 -4.32 1.44
C TRP A 109 -8.52 -3.12 1.42
N LYS A 110 -7.39 -3.14 2.14
CA LYS A 110 -6.37 -2.07 2.05
C LYS A 110 -5.84 -1.88 0.63
N LEU A 111 -5.58 -2.96 -0.11
CA LEU A 111 -5.18 -2.86 -1.51
C LEU A 111 -6.29 -2.30 -2.39
N SER A 112 -7.54 -2.72 -2.16
CA SER A 112 -8.70 -2.25 -2.92
C SER A 112 -9.00 -0.78 -2.61
N GLU A 113 -8.93 -0.37 -1.35
CA GLU A 113 -9.07 1.01 -0.89
C GLU A 113 -7.92 1.89 -1.40
N LEU A 114 -6.68 1.38 -1.45
CA LEU A 114 -5.57 2.07 -2.10
C LEU A 114 -5.78 2.21 -3.61
N LEU A 115 -6.41 1.26 -4.29
CA LEU A 115 -6.70 1.34 -5.73
C LEU A 115 -7.91 2.26 -6.02
N GLU A 116 -8.96 2.18 -5.20
CA GLU A 116 -10.20 2.96 -5.32
C GLU A 116 -9.99 4.43 -4.91
N ASN A 117 -9.28 4.71 -3.82
CA ASN A 117 -9.01 6.09 -3.37
C ASN A 117 -8.03 6.84 -4.29
N ASN A 118 -7.39 6.17 -5.25
CA ASN A 118 -6.43 6.79 -6.17
C ASN A 118 -6.84 6.72 -7.65
N ASN A 119 -8.07 6.27 -7.99
CA ASN A 119 -8.59 6.20 -9.37
C ASN A 119 -7.54 5.70 -10.40
N LEU A 120 -6.95 4.53 -10.15
CA LEU A 120 -6.04 3.86 -11.08
C LEU A 120 -6.77 2.89 -12.05
N PHE A 121 -8.09 3.03 -12.21
CA PHE A 121 -8.78 2.47 -13.38
C PHE A 121 -8.57 3.43 -14.57
N ILE A 122 -7.77 2.93 -15.52
CA ILE A 122 -7.39 3.48 -16.83
C ILE A 122 -8.43 4.41 -17.46
#